data_AF-A0A7Y3C2U8-F1
#
_entry.id   AF-A0A7Y3C2U8-F1
#
_cell.length_a   1.000
_cell.length_b   1.000
_cell.length_c   1.000
_cell.angle_alpha   90.00
_cell.angle_beta   90.00
_cell.angle_gamma   90.00
#
_symmetry.space_group_name_H-M   'P 1'
#
loop_
_entity.id
_entity.type
_entity.pdbx_description
1 polymer ?
#
loop_
_entity_poly.entity_id
_entity_poly.type
_entity_poly.pdbx_seq_one_letter_code
_entity_poly.pdbx_strand_id
1 'polypeptide(L)' 'MTAMSFSAVNPATGQTVSTHDPLDDAALEAALAAADEAHRIWRIRTVEERTEPLRALGGLLRERKAGLAARMT' A
#
# COMPACT_ATOMS: atom_id res chain seq x y z
N MET A 1 -17.48 18.09 -3.55
CA MET A 1 -17.64 17.06 -2.50
C MET A 1 -16.72 17.45 -1.36
N THR A 2 -17.22 17.65 -0.14
CA THR A 2 -16.35 17.93 1.01
C THR A 2 -15.47 16.69 1.23
N ALA A 3 -14.16 16.82 1.06
CA ALA A 3 -13.23 15.71 1.26
C ALA A 3 -13.27 15.30 2.74
N MET A 4 -13.86 14.15 3.04
CA MET A 4 -13.67 13.52 4.34
C MET A 4 -12.32 12.80 4.30
N SER A 5 -11.40 13.27 5.12
CA SER A 5 -10.11 12.61 5.36
C SER A 5 -10.31 11.28 6.11
N PHE A 6 -9.49 10.29 5.81
CA PHE A 6 -9.43 9.03 6.55
C PHE A 6 -8.53 9.19 7.78
N SER A 7 -9.10 9.05 8.97
CA SER A 7 -8.33 9.05 10.21
C SER A 7 -8.18 7.64 10.76
N ALA A 8 -6.94 7.24 11.03
CA ALA A 8 -6.63 6.05 11.80
C ALA A 8 -6.64 6.41 13.29
N VAL A 9 -7.53 5.79 14.06
CA VAL A 9 -7.70 6.06 15.49
C VAL A 9 -7.33 4.80 16.27
N ASN A 10 -6.49 4.95 17.28
CA ASN A 10 -6.15 3.86 18.19
C ASN A 10 -7.38 3.53 19.05
N PRO A 11 -7.94 2.31 18.96
CA PRO A 11 -9.20 1.98 19.63
C PRO A 11 -9.06 1.81 21.15
N ALA A 12 -7.85 1.55 21.66
CA ALA A 12 -7.60 1.40 23.10
C ALA A 12 -7.54 2.75 23.84
N THR A 13 -7.17 3.83 23.14
CA THR A 13 -6.95 5.16 23.74
C THR A 13 -7.85 6.26 23.17
N GLY A 14 -8.48 6.03 22.01
CA GLY A 14 -9.23 7.03 21.27
C GLY A 14 -8.36 8.08 20.56
N GLN A 15 -7.04 7.96 20.60
CA GLN A 15 -6.12 8.93 19.99
C GLN A 15 -6.02 8.73 18.47
N THR A 16 -6.01 9.83 17.71
CA THR A 16 -5.76 9.80 16.26
C THR A 16 -4.26 9.56 16.01
N VAL A 17 -3.95 8.48 15.30
CA VAL A 17 -2.58 8.06 14.94
C VAL A 17 -2.12 8.74 13.66
N SER A 18 -3.02 8.86 12.68
CA SER A 18 -2.75 9.55 11.42
C SER A 18 -4.03 9.98 10.73
N THR A 19 -3.93 10.96 9.84
CA THR A 19 -5.00 11.41 8.95
C THR A 19 -4.47 11.46 7.52
N HIS A 20 -5.27 10.98 6.58
CA HIS A 20 -4.92 10.87 5.17
C HIS A 20 -6.05 11.45 4.33
N ASP A 21 -5.69 12.31 3.38
CA ASP A 21 -6.65 12.80 2.41
C ASP A 21 -6.96 11.73 1.36
N PRO A 22 -8.20 11.69 0.84
CA PRO A 22 -8.50 10.88 -0.34
C PRO A 22 -7.66 11.35 -1.54
N LEU A 23 -7.42 10.44 -2.48
CA LEU A 23 -6.88 10.84 -3.78
C LEU A 23 -7.84 11.83 -4.45
N ASP A 24 -7.30 12.90 -5.01
CA ASP A 24 -8.05 13.73 -5.94
C ASP A 24 -8.14 13.05 -7.32
N ASP A 25 -8.94 13.61 -8.21
CA ASP A 25 -9.18 13.03 -9.53
C ASP A 25 -7.88 12.89 -10.34
N ALA A 26 -6.97 13.86 -10.25
CA ALA A 26 -5.70 13.82 -10.97
C ALA A 26 -4.78 12.71 -10.44
N ALA A 27 -4.67 12.56 -9.12
CA ALA A 27 -3.88 11.53 -8.48
C ALA A 27 -4.47 10.12 -8.72
N LEU A 28 -5.81 10.01 -8.76
CA LEU A 28 -6.50 8.77 -9.13
C LEU A 28 -6.18 8.35 -10.56
N GLU A 29 -6.34 9.26 -11.53
CA GLU A 29 -6.02 8.99 -12.94
C GLU A 29 -4.55 8.63 -13.13
N ALA A 30 -3.64 9.32 -12.45
CA ALA A 30 -2.21 9.00 -12.47
C ALA A 30 -1.92 7.59 -11.92
N ALA A 31 -2.57 7.19 -10.81
CA ALA A 31 -2.42 5.87 -10.23
C ALA A 31 -2.94 4.76 -11.15
N LEU A 32 -4.08 4.99 -11.81
CA LEU A 32 -4.66 4.06 -12.79
C LEU A 32 -3.76 3.90 -14.03
N ALA A 33 -3.27 5.01 -14.58
CA ALA A 33 -2.34 4.98 -15.72
C ALA A 33 -1.04 4.23 -15.39
N ALA A 34 -0.48 4.45 -14.19
CA ALA A 34 0.71 3.74 -13.74
C ALA A 34 0.45 2.23 -13.58
N ALA A 35 -0.72 1.85 -13.05
CA ALA A 35 -1.11 0.45 -12.90
C ALA A 35 -1.29 -0.26 -14.25
N ASP A 36 -1.92 0.40 -15.22
CA ASP A 36 -2.11 -0.10 -16.59
C ASP A 36 -0.76 -0.30 -17.32
N GLU A 37 0.15 0.66 -17.21
CA GLU A 37 1.50 0.53 -17.77
C GLU A 37 2.29 -0.62 -17.13
N ALA A 38 2.28 -0.70 -15.80
CA ALA A 38 2.88 -1.82 -15.09
C ALA A 38 2.26 -3.15 -15.53
N HIS A 39 0.93 -3.23 -15.67
CA HIS A 39 0.25 -4.44 -16.12
C HIS A 39 0.75 -4.91 -17.49
N ARG A 40 0.89 -4.00 -18.48
CA ARG A 40 1.43 -4.32 -19.81
C ARG A 40 2.80 -4.97 -19.75
N ILE A 41 3.66 -4.52 -18.83
CA ILE A 41 5.00 -5.09 -18.62
C ILE A 41 4.91 -6.43 -17.90
N TRP A 42 4.11 -6.52 -16.82
CA TRP A 42 4.03 -7.69 -15.95
C TRP A 42 3.27 -8.87 -16.56
N ARG A 43 2.33 -8.63 -17.48
CA ARG A 43 1.51 -9.69 -18.10
C ARG A 43 2.30 -10.66 -18.97
N ILE A 44 3.45 -10.24 -19.51
CA ILE A 44 4.33 -11.06 -20.35
C ILE A 44 5.50 -11.69 -19.57
N ARG A 45 5.65 -11.36 -18.28
CA ARG A 45 6.70 -11.93 -17.43
C ARG A 45 6.39 -13.37 -17.07
N THR A 46 7.43 -14.20 -16.97
CA THR A 46 7.29 -15.58 -16.52
C THR A 46 6.93 -15.63 -15.03
N VAL A 47 6.45 -16.77 -14.57
CA VAL A 47 6.17 -16.96 -13.14
C VAL A 47 7.44 -16.78 -12.32
N GLU A 48 8.58 -17.26 -12.81
CA GLU A 48 9.88 -17.17 -12.16
C GLU A 48 10.27 -15.71 -11.92
N GLU A 49 10.23 -14.88 -12.97
CA GLU A 49 10.51 -13.43 -12.89
C GLU A 49 9.58 -12.72 -11.89
N ARG A 50 8.31 -13.12 -11.81
CA ARG A 50 7.35 -12.54 -10.85
C ARG A 50 7.58 -13.00 -9.42
N THR A 51 8.06 -14.24 -9.23
CA THR A 51 8.26 -14.81 -7.88
C THR A 51 9.52 -14.33 -7.19
N GLU A 52 10.54 -13.90 -7.93
CA GLU A 52 11.76 -13.34 -7.36
C GLU A 52 11.51 -12.14 -6.43
N PRO A 53 10.87 -11.04 -6.87
CA PRO A 53 10.57 -9.92 -5.98
C PRO A 53 9.59 -10.29 -4.86
N LEU A 54 8.69 -11.26 -5.08
CA LEU A 54 7.79 -11.76 -4.03
C LEU A 54 8.55 -12.46 -2.90
N ARG A 55 9.59 -13.25 -3.21
CA ARG A 55 10.45 -13.87 -2.18
C ARG A 55 11.20 -12.80 -1.39
N ALA A 56 11.75 -11.80 -2.07
CA ALA A 56 12.43 -10.68 -1.43
C ALA A 56 11.49 -9.89 -0.50
N LEU A 57 10.26 -9.58 -0.96
CA LEU A 57 9.22 -8.97 -0.14
C LEU A 57 8.91 -9.81 1.10
N GLY A 58 8.77 -11.13 0.95
CA GLY A 58 8.58 -12.03 2.08
C GLY A 58 9.73 -12.03 3.07
N GLY A 59 10.97 -11.84 2.61
CA GLY A 59 12.13 -11.61 3.47
C GLY A 59 12.00 -10.33 4.29
N LEU A 60 11.73 -9.20 3.61
CA LEU A 60 11.56 -7.89 4.25
C LEU A 60 10.42 -7.85 5.27
N LEU A 61 9.30 -8.50 4.98
CA LEU A 61 8.16 -8.60 5.91
C LEU A 61 8.54 -9.35 7.20
N ARG A 62 9.34 -10.43 7.08
CA ARG A 62 9.81 -11.18 8.25
C ARG A 62 10.83 -10.38 9.05
N GLU A 63 11.78 -9.74 8.37
CA GLU A 63 12.79 -8.87 8.99
C GLU A 63 12.13 -7.74 9.79
N ARG A 64 11.09 -7.11 9.23
CA ARG A 64 10.40 -5.95 9.82
C ARG A 64 9.21 -6.34 10.69
N LYS A 65 9.02 -7.62 11.00
CA LYS A 65 7.81 -8.16 11.64
C LYS A 65 7.42 -7.41 12.91
N ALA A 66 8.37 -7.15 13.82
CA ALA A 66 8.07 -6.49 15.10
C ALA A 66 7.54 -5.06 14.90
N GLY A 67 8.18 -4.28 14.03
CA GLY A 67 7.77 -2.91 13.73
C GLY A 67 6.46 -2.83 12.96
N LEU A 68 6.18 -3.81 12.09
CA LEU A 68 4.89 -3.90 11.39
C LEU A 68 3.77 -4.31 12.35
N ALA A 69 4.01 -5.28 13.24
CA ALA A 69 3.03 -5.75 14.22
C ALA A 69 2.61 -4.62 15.18
N ALA A 70 3.55 -3.82 15.66
CA ALA A 70 3.27 -2.67 16.54
C ALA A 70 2.36 -1.60 15.90
N ARG A 71 2.20 -1.60 14.58
CA ARG A 71 1.29 -0.68 13.87
C ARG A 71 -0.13 -1.23 13.68
N MET A 72 -0.36 -2.51 13.99
CA MET A 72 -1.66 -3.17 13.83
C MET A 72 -2.44 -3.28 15.14
N THR A 73 -1.83 -2.93 16.27
CA THR A 73 -2.37 -3.03 17.64
C THR A 73 -2.68 -1.66 18.22
#